data_AF-A0AAV6L7K3-F1
#
_entry.id   AF-A0AAV6L7K3-F1
#
_cell.length_a   1.000
_cell.length_b   1.000
_cell.length_c   1.000
_cell.angle_alpha   90.00
_cell.angle_beta   90.00
_cell.angle_gamma   90.00
#
_symmetry.space_group_name_H-M   'P 1'
#
loop_
_entity.id
_entity.type
_entity.pdbx_description
1 polymer ?
#
loop_
_entity_poly.entity_id
_entity_poly.type
_entity_poly.pdbx_seq_one_letter_code
_entity_poly.pdbx_strand_id
1 'polypeptide(L)'
;MDLMDPKLGSNFNKEEAMRMIEVALVCTNPSPALRPTMSAVVSMLEGKLGIEELVNDPRIYGDDFQFVALRDKYDELQLQSSTEVEALMDHTGTSSSSTSAQDLYPRNLYSL
;
A
#
# COMPACT_ATOMS: atom_id res chain seq x y z
N MET A 1 32.66 5.57 -8.24
CA MET A 1 31.30 5.87 -8.76
C MET A 1 30.96 4.83 -9.83
N ASP A 2 31.27 3.58 -9.53
CA ASP A 2 31.51 2.58 -10.58
C ASP A 2 30.22 1.83 -10.93
N LEU A 3 29.13 2.24 -10.30
CA LEU A 3 27.76 1.78 -10.53
C LEU A 3 27.07 2.55 -11.68
N MET A 4 27.62 3.68 -12.11
CA MET A 4 27.04 4.47 -13.20
C MET A 4 27.32 3.83 -14.56
N ASP A 5 26.38 3.97 -15.51
CA ASP A 5 26.55 3.48 -16.87
C ASP A 5 27.81 4.12 -17.50
N PRO A 6 28.81 3.33 -17.94
CA PRO A 6 30.02 3.85 -18.58
C PRO A 6 29.73 4.75 -19.80
N LYS A 7 28.59 4.60 -20.45
CA LYS A 7 28.18 5.43 -21.59
C LYS A 7 27.89 6.90 -21.22
N LEU A 8 27.60 7.19 -19.94
CA LEU A 8 27.44 8.56 -19.45
C LEU A 8 28.79 9.33 -19.42
N GLY A 9 29.92 8.60 -19.42
CA GLY A 9 31.25 9.19 -19.30
C GLY A 9 31.39 10.01 -18.03
N SER A 10 31.98 11.20 -18.12
CA SER A 10 32.10 12.17 -17.02
C SER A 10 30.97 13.21 -16.99
N ASN A 11 29.96 13.09 -17.87
CA ASN A 11 28.95 14.11 -18.11
C ASN A 11 27.66 13.82 -17.33
N PHE A 12 27.77 13.60 -16.03
CA PHE A 12 26.60 13.44 -15.16
C PHE A 12 26.80 14.17 -13.83
N ASN A 13 25.69 14.60 -13.25
CA ASN A 13 25.68 15.21 -11.94
C ASN A 13 25.79 14.12 -10.87
N LYS A 14 26.81 14.24 -10.01
CA LYS A 14 27.15 13.23 -9.00
C LYS A 14 26.09 13.14 -7.92
N GLU A 15 25.52 14.28 -7.54
CA GLU A 15 24.49 14.42 -6.52
C GLU A 15 23.16 13.82 -7.01
N GLU A 16 22.78 14.07 -8.26
CA GLU A 16 21.60 13.45 -8.89
C GLU A 16 21.77 11.94 -9.03
N ALA A 17 22.96 11.48 -9.43
CA ALA A 17 23.29 10.06 -9.51
C ALA A 17 23.18 9.37 -8.14
N MET A 18 23.72 10.00 -7.09
CA MET A 18 23.61 9.45 -5.74
C MET A 18 22.15 9.38 -5.29
N ARG A 19 21.37 10.44 -5.53
CA ARG A 19 19.94 10.46 -5.22
C ARG A 19 19.16 9.38 -5.95
N MET A 20 19.46 9.15 -7.23
CA MET A 20 18.84 8.07 -8.01
C MET A 20 19.11 6.69 -7.39
N ILE A 21 20.34 6.45 -6.92
CA ILE A 21 20.70 5.19 -6.24
C ILE A 21 19.87 5.01 -4.97
N GLU A 22 19.81 6.05 -4.14
CA GLU A 22 19.08 5.99 -2.87
C GLU A 22 17.56 5.81 -3.09
N VAL A 23 16.97 6.51 -4.06
CA VAL A 23 15.57 6.32 -4.46
C VAL A 23 15.34 4.88 -4.94
N ALA A 24 16.22 4.34 -5.80
CA ALA A 24 16.10 2.97 -6.30
C ALA A 24 16.18 1.93 -5.17
N LEU A 25 17.06 2.16 -4.18
CA LEU A 25 17.19 1.29 -3.00
C LEU A 25 15.88 1.20 -2.22
N VAL A 26 15.22 2.32 -1.97
CA VAL A 26 13.94 2.32 -1.24
C VAL A 26 12.80 1.76 -2.11
N CYS A 27 12.73 2.11 -3.39
CA CYS A 27 11.71 1.60 -4.31
C CYS A 27 11.75 0.08 -4.50
N THR A 28 12.93 -0.52 -4.36
CA THR A 28 13.13 -1.97 -4.50
C THR A 28 13.04 -2.73 -3.17
N ASN A 29 12.49 -2.12 -2.12
CA ASN A 29 12.33 -2.77 -0.83
C ASN A 29 11.56 -4.11 -0.98
N PRO A 30 12.05 -5.21 -0.39
CA PRO A 30 11.38 -6.51 -0.45
C PRO A 30 9.98 -6.47 0.16
N SER A 31 9.75 -5.62 1.17
CA SER A 31 8.43 -5.35 1.70
C SER A 31 7.70 -4.32 0.83
N PRO A 32 6.57 -4.67 0.19
CA PRO A 32 5.79 -3.73 -0.63
C PRO A 32 5.30 -2.52 0.18
N ALA A 33 4.94 -2.73 1.45
CA ALA A 33 4.46 -1.69 2.36
C ALA A 33 5.55 -0.69 2.79
N LEU A 34 6.81 -0.92 2.41
CA LEU A 34 7.93 0.02 2.61
C LEU A 34 8.39 0.66 1.30
N ARG A 35 7.66 0.46 0.19
CA ARG A 35 7.94 1.15 -1.06
C ARG A 35 7.23 2.51 -1.04
N PRO A 36 7.90 3.58 -1.44
CA PRO A 36 7.30 4.91 -1.46
C PRO A 36 6.21 5.00 -2.53
N THR A 37 5.22 5.87 -2.29
CA THR A 37 4.25 6.25 -3.33
C THR A 37 4.94 6.93 -4.51
N MET A 38 4.36 6.82 -5.71
CA MET A 38 4.93 7.46 -6.90
C MET A 38 5.04 8.98 -6.79
N SER A 39 4.12 9.65 -6.06
CA SER A 39 4.20 11.10 -5.81
C SER A 39 5.41 11.47 -4.95
N ALA A 40 5.71 10.64 -3.95
CA ALA A 40 6.90 10.79 -3.13
C ALA A 40 8.18 10.54 -3.92
N VAL A 41 8.21 9.49 -4.73
CA VAL A 41 9.34 9.20 -5.64
C VAL A 41 9.62 10.41 -6.53
N VAL A 42 8.60 10.99 -7.16
CA VAL A 42 8.77 12.19 -7.99
C VAL A 42 9.31 13.35 -7.18
N SER A 43 8.76 13.59 -5.97
CA SER A 43 9.23 14.67 -5.09
C SER A 43 10.70 14.48 -4.65
N MET A 44 11.12 13.23 -4.41
CA MET A 44 12.52 12.87 -4.14
C MET A 44 13.38 13.19 -5.37
N LEU A 45 12.99 12.73 -6.56
CA LEU A 45 13.75 12.95 -7.79
C LEU A 45 13.93 14.44 -8.12
N GLU A 46 12.87 15.24 -7.94
CA GLU A 46 12.91 16.69 -8.08
C GLU A 46 13.75 17.40 -7.00
N GLY A 47 14.14 16.70 -5.93
CA GLY A 47 14.94 17.26 -4.82
C GLY A 47 14.15 18.08 -3.83
N LYS A 48 12.82 17.96 -3.85
CA LYS A 48 11.91 18.65 -2.93
C LYS A 48 11.76 17.90 -1.60
N LEU A 49 12.04 16.59 -1.59
CA LEU A 49 11.92 15.73 -0.42
C LEU A 49 13.22 14.95 -0.21
N GLY A 50 13.76 14.99 1.01
CA GLY A 50 14.96 14.26 1.40
C GLY A 50 14.65 12.80 1.74
N ILE A 51 15.57 11.89 1.47
CA ILE A 51 15.35 10.46 1.71
C ILE A 51 15.37 10.12 3.21
N GLU A 52 16.09 10.89 4.02
CA GLU A 52 16.04 10.77 5.49
C GLU A 52 14.68 11.16 6.07
N GLU A 53 13.92 12.02 5.38
CA GLU A 53 12.57 12.41 5.78
C GLU A 53 11.57 11.26 5.59
N LEU A 54 11.89 10.33 4.69
CA LEU A 54 11.06 9.17 4.37
C LEU A 54 10.87 8.23 5.56
N VAL A 55 11.93 7.99 6.33
CA VAL A 55 11.91 7.07 7.48
C VAL A 55 11.00 7.59 8.59
N ASN A 56 10.76 8.90 8.63
CA ASN A 56 10.04 9.57 9.72
C ASN A 56 8.54 9.74 9.44
N ASP A 57 8.07 9.60 8.20
CA ASP A 57 6.65 9.79 7.84
C ASP A 57 6.03 8.54 7.19
N PRO A 58 5.19 7.79 7.93
CA PRO A 58 4.50 6.59 7.43
C PRO A 58 3.60 6.85 6.22
N ARG A 59 3.12 8.08 6.01
CA ARG A 59 2.21 8.43 4.90
C ARG A 59 2.88 8.34 3.53
N ILE A 60 4.21 8.28 3.52
CA ILE A 60 4.97 8.24 2.28
C ILE A 60 4.98 6.82 1.67
N TYR A 61 4.75 5.80 2.49
CA TYR A 61 4.78 4.38 2.14
C TYR A 61 3.40 3.80 1.83
N GLY A 62 2.58 4.51 1.06
CA GLY A 62 1.27 4.01 0.65
C GLY A 62 0.25 3.93 1.79
N ASP A 63 -1.02 4.05 1.43
CA ASP A 63 -2.14 4.20 2.35
C ASP A 63 -2.57 2.89 3.06
N ASP A 64 -1.69 1.88 3.12
CA ASP A 64 -1.99 0.55 3.63
C ASP A 64 -2.39 0.58 5.13
N PHE A 65 -2.05 1.65 5.85
CA PHE A 65 -2.48 1.87 7.23
C PHE A 65 -3.96 2.20 7.36
N GLN A 66 -4.60 2.80 6.34
CA GLN A 66 -6.05 2.98 6.36
C GLN A 66 -6.76 1.64 6.28
N PHE A 67 -6.20 0.66 5.57
CA PHE A 67 -6.77 -0.70 5.52
C PHE A 67 -6.73 -1.37 6.91
N VAL A 68 -5.66 -1.18 7.69
CA VAL A 68 -5.55 -1.70 9.06
C VAL A 68 -6.54 -0.98 9.99
N ALA A 69 -6.60 0.35 9.95
CA ALA A 69 -7.55 1.12 10.75
C ALA A 69 -9.02 0.81 10.40
N LEU A 70 -9.32 0.57 9.12
CA LEU A 70 -10.63 0.11 8.67
C LEU A 70 -10.95 -1.31 9.14
N ARG A 71 -9.95 -2.21 9.19
CA ARG A 71 -10.12 -3.57 9.72
C ARG A 71 -10.39 -3.56 11.22
N ASP A 72 -9.64 -2.80 12.00
CA ASP A 72 -9.84 -2.68 13.45
C ASP A 72 -11.24 -2.14 13.76
N LYS A 73 -11.72 -1.17 12.97
CA LYS A 73 -13.08 -0.63 13.09
C LYS A 73 -14.16 -1.64 12.66
N TYR A 74 -13.89 -2.50 11.69
CA TYR A 74 -14.82 -3.55 11.27
C TYR A 74 -14.96 -4.66 12.32
N ASP A 75 -13.85 -5.05 12.95
CA ASP A 75 -13.83 -6.02 14.05
C ASP A 75 -14.59 -5.49 15.28
N GLU A 76 -14.53 -4.18 15.54
CA GLU A 76 -15.30 -3.52 16.60
C GLU A 76 -16.81 -3.54 16.32
N LEU A 77 -17.22 -3.35 15.05
CA LEU A 77 -18.63 -3.46 14.64
C LEU A 77 -19.18 -4.88 14.76
N GLN A 78 -18.36 -5.92 14.54
CA GLN A 78 -18.77 -7.33 14.71
C GLN A 78 -18.98 -7.70 16.19
N LEU A 79 -18.20 -7.13 17.10
CA LEU A 79 -18.35 -7.38 18.55
C LEU A 79 -19.61 -6.70 19.11
N GLN A 80 -19.96 -5.50 18.62
CA GLN A 80 -21.19 -4.80 18.99
C GLN A 80 -22.46 -5.55 18.52
N SER A 81 -22.40 -6.20 17.35
CA SER A 81 -23.50 -7.02 16.83
C SER A 81 -23.88 -8.22 17.72
N SER A 82 -22.98 -8.66 18.61
CA SER A 82 -23.23 -9.81 19.49
C SER A 82 -24.02 -9.46 20.76
N THR A 83 -24.17 -8.17 21.09
CA THR A 83 -24.79 -7.73 22.35
C THR A 83 -26.26 -7.32 22.17
N GLU A 84 -26.71 -7.05 20.94
CA GLU A 84 -28.07 -6.58 20.66
C GLU A 84 -29.05 -7.70 20.25
N VAL A 85 -28.56 -8.91 19.96
CA VAL A 85 -29.40 -10.04 19.53
C VAL A 85 -30.15 -10.76 20.66
N GLU A 86 -29.95 -10.38 21.94
CA GLU A 86 -30.77 -10.90 23.05
C GLU A 86 -32.04 -10.07 23.35
N ALA A 87 -32.23 -8.89 22.74
CA ALA A 87 -33.24 -7.96 23.24
C ALA A 87 -34.56 -7.84 22.44
N LEU A 88 -34.66 -8.23 21.16
CA LEU A 88 -35.86 -7.90 20.37
C LEU A 88 -36.26 -9.00 19.37
N MET A 89 -36.83 -10.08 19.89
CA MET A 89 -37.71 -10.94 19.12
C MET A 89 -39.10 -10.31 19.04
N ASP A 90 -39.31 -9.30 18.19
CA ASP A 90 -40.66 -9.11 17.64
C ASP A 90 -40.69 -8.22 16.40
N HIS A 91 -41.53 -8.65 15.46
CA HIS A 91 -42.15 -7.92 14.34
C HIS A 91 -41.33 -7.31 13.17
N THR A 92 -41.58 -7.94 12.00
CA THR A 92 -41.75 -7.37 10.64
C THR A 92 -40.50 -7.12 9.78
N GLY A 93 -40.50 -7.78 8.61
CA GLY A 93 -39.38 -7.91 7.70
C GLY A 93 -38.85 -6.63 7.10
N THR A 94 -37.52 -6.57 7.01
CA THR A 94 -36.82 -5.80 6.00
C THR A 94 -35.82 -6.73 5.32
N SER A 95 -35.85 -6.69 4.00
CA SER A 95 -35.13 -7.57 3.08
C SER A 95 -33.62 -7.55 3.31
N SER A 96 -33.06 -8.70 3.68
CA SER A 96 -31.62 -8.96 3.65
C SER A 96 -31.15 -9.10 2.21
N SER A 97 -30.55 -8.05 1.64
CA SER A 97 -29.82 -8.16 0.38
C SER A 97 -28.48 -8.84 0.66
N SER A 98 -28.39 -10.14 0.31
CA SER A 98 -27.13 -10.89 0.30
C SER A 98 -26.45 -10.67 -1.04
N THR A 99 -25.37 -9.87 -1.05
CA THR A 99 -24.45 -9.84 -2.19
C THR A 99 -23.45 -10.97 -2.03
N SER A 100 -23.78 -12.14 -2.58
CA SER A 100 -22.79 -13.21 -2.80
C SER A 100 -21.89 -12.78 -3.96
N ALA A 101 -20.64 -12.42 -3.66
CA ALA A 101 -19.63 -12.19 -4.68
C ALA A 101 -19.22 -13.55 -5.25
N GLN A 102 -19.81 -13.91 -6.39
CA GLN A 102 -19.40 -15.08 -7.14
C GLN A 102 -18.01 -14.82 -7.74
N ASP A 103 -17.12 -15.77 -7.48
CA ASP A 103 -15.73 -15.87 -7.91
C ASP A 103 -15.62 -15.73 -9.45
N LEU A 104 -15.08 -14.62 -9.93
CA LEU A 104 -14.91 -14.29 -11.36
C LEU A 104 -13.55 -14.73 -11.89
N TYR A 105 -13.11 -15.95 -11.59
CA TYR A 105 -12.06 -16.62 -12.37
C TYR A 105 -12.35 -18.11 -12.53
N PRO A 106 -12.62 -18.59 -13.75
CA PRO A 106 -12.64 -20.02 -14.00
C PRO A 106 -11.26 -20.58 -13.68
N ARG A 107 -11.18 -21.46 -12.67
CA ARG A 107 -10.00 -22.29 -12.44
C ARG A 107 -9.80 -23.17 -13.66
N ASN A 108 -8.98 -22.72 -14.60
CA ASN A 108 -8.62 -23.50 -15.77
C ASN A 108 -7.62 -24.57 -15.32
N LEU A 109 -8.15 -25.67 -14.79
CA LEU A 109 -7.40 -26.85 -14.40
C LEU A 109 -7.31 -27.77 -15.62
N TYR A 110 -6.50 -27.40 -16.61
CA TYR A 110 -6.01 -28.37 -17.59
C TYR A 110 -4.59 -28.79 -17.19
N SER A 111 -4.53 -29.88 -16.43
CA SER A 111 -3.41 -30.80 -16.41
C SER A 111 -3.94 -32.16 -16.84
N LEU A 112 -3.49 -32.61 -18.01
CA LEU A 112 -2.97 -33.95 -18.34
C LEU A 112 -2.66 -34.00 -19.84
#